data_AF-A0A1T4YMT0-F1
#
_entry.id   AF-A0A1T4YMT0-F1
#
_cell.length_a   1.000
_cell.length_b   1.000
_cell.length_c   1.000
_cell.angle_alpha   90.00
_cell.angle_beta   90.00
_cell.angle_gamma   90.00
#
_symmetry.space_group_name_H-M   'P 1'
#
loop_
_entity.id
_entity.type
_entity.pdbx_description
1 polymer ?
#
loop_
_entity_poly.entity_id
_entity_poly.type
_entity_poly.pdbx_seq_one_letter_code
_entity_poly.pdbx_strand_id
1 'polypeptide(L)'
;MIPILSIQGLDLEDPYFIFKLADRIAESVNVDDTPESAERLQALPQPWRYIAPLVAYYNEVNNGGHHQYFWNTQGVYRDLVAEGLKYYRAEAFERNYDEALRLYRPDLYDIAQGASYEAYDQASRADRFDQQDRCFYATRPKLTEVLSKEVREGKDGYQ
;
A
#
# COMPACT_ATOMS: atom_id res chain seq x y z
N MET A 1 19.65 -13.12 5.33
CA MET A 1 19.63 -13.68 3.96
C MET A 1 18.44 -13.05 3.27
N ILE A 2 18.61 -12.33 2.17
CA ILE A 2 17.49 -11.73 1.42
C ILE A 2 16.79 -12.88 0.67
N PRO A 3 15.45 -13.01 0.75
CA PRO A 3 14.75 -14.07 0.03
C PRO A 3 14.95 -13.92 -1.48
N ILE A 4 15.09 -15.05 -2.18
CA ILE A 4 15.08 -15.07 -3.66
C ILE A 4 13.63 -14.84 -4.08
N LEU A 5 13.33 -13.63 -4.54
CA LEU A 5 12.04 -13.27 -5.11
C LEU A 5 12.08 -13.50 -6.61
N SER A 6 11.05 -14.14 -7.15
CA SER A 6 10.90 -14.33 -8.59
C SER A 6 9.43 -14.39 -8.98
N ILE A 7 9.12 -13.84 -10.15
CA ILE A 7 7.81 -13.97 -10.78
C ILE A 7 7.62 -15.35 -11.45
N GLN A 8 8.65 -16.21 -11.45
CA GLN A 8 8.51 -17.58 -11.96
C GLN A 8 7.32 -18.31 -11.31
N GLY A 9 6.56 -19.00 -12.15
CA GLY A 9 5.35 -19.72 -11.73
C GLY A 9 4.11 -18.84 -11.51
N LEU A 10 4.18 -17.53 -11.73
CA LEU A 10 3.00 -16.68 -11.82
C LEU A 10 2.53 -16.59 -13.28
N ASP A 11 1.22 -16.75 -13.48
CA ASP A 11 0.58 -16.39 -14.74
C ASP A 11 0.42 -14.87 -14.78
N LEU A 12 1.23 -14.20 -15.61
CA LEU A 12 1.19 -12.74 -15.71
C LEU A 12 -0.06 -12.23 -16.44
N GLU A 13 -0.78 -13.10 -17.16
CA GLU A 13 -2.05 -12.74 -17.81
C GLU A 13 -3.24 -12.85 -16.85
N ASP A 14 -3.06 -13.49 -15.69
CA ASP A 14 -4.07 -13.53 -14.63
C ASP A 14 -4.37 -12.11 -14.13
N PRO A 15 -5.63 -11.63 -14.17
CA PRO A 15 -5.99 -10.30 -13.68
C PRO A 15 -5.68 -10.08 -12.19
N TYR A 16 -5.46 -11.15 -11.41
CA TYR A 16 -5.12 -11.09 -9.99
C TYR A 16 -3.65 -11.35 -9.68
N PHE A 17 -2.78 -11.49 -10.68
CA PHE A 17 -1.38 -11.87 -10.44
C PHE A 17 -0.65 -10.89 -9.51
N ILE A 18 -0.99 -9.59 -9.56
CA ILE A 18 -0.35 -8.58 -8.72
C ILE A 18 -0.63 -8.79 -7.23
N PHE A 19 -1.82 -9.29 -6.89
CA PHE A 19 -2.15 -9.66 -5.51
C PHE A 19 -1.34 -10.88 -5.07
N LYS A 20 -1.27 -11.91 -5.91
CA LYS A 20 -0.46 -13.11 -5.65
C LYS A 20 1.03 -12.77 -5.49
N LEU A 21 1.52 -11.81 -6.27
CA LEU A 21 2.88 -11.30 -6.17
C LEU A 21 3.11 -10.56 -4.86
N ALA A 22 2.17 -9.69 -4.46
CA ALA A 22 2.21 -8.99 -3.18
C ALA A 22 2.20 -9.97 -2.00
N ASP A 23 1.33 -10.99 -2.02
CA ASP A 23 1.26 -12.03 -0.99
C ASP A 23 2.58 -12.78 -0.89
N ARG A 24 3.15 -13.20 -2.03
CA ARG A 24 4.46 -13.87 -2.07
C ARG A 24 5.57 -13.02 -1.47
N ILE A 25 5.60 -11.71 -1.78
CA ILE A 25 6.58 -10.79 -1.21
C ILE A 25 6.36 -10.67 0.30
N ALA A 26 5.11 -10.46 0.73
CA ALA A 26 4.75 -10.30 2.12
C ALA A 26 5.12 -11.53 2.97
N GLU A 27 4.81 -12.73 2.47
CA GLU A 27 5.19 -14.01 3.09
C GLU A 27 6.72 -14.17 3.16
N SER A 28 7.45 -13.81 2.10
CA SER A 28 8.91 -13.99 2.04
C SER A 28 9.68 -13.19 3.10
N VAL A 29 9.09 -12.09 3.57
CA VAL A 29 9.66 -11.24 4.60
C VAL A 29 8.81 -11.14 5.87
N ASN A 30 7.79 -12.01 6.02
CA ASN A 30 6.92 -12.13 7.20
C ASN A 30 6.19 -10.82 7.60
N VAL A 31 5.57 -10.13 6.66
CA VAL A 31 4.89 -8.84 6.90
C VAL A 31 3.75 -8.98 7.93
N ASP A 32 3.71 -8.09 8.92
CA ASP A 32 2.77 -8.09 10.05
C ASP A 32 2.39 -6.68 10.57
N ASP A 33 2.37 -5.66 9.70
CA ASP A 33 1.99 -4.26 10.02
C ASP A 33 2.83 -3.57 11.12
N THR A 34 4.02 -4.10 11.40
CA THR A 34 4.98 -3.53 12.37
C THR A 34 6.06 -2.65 11.70
N PRO A 35 6.69 -1.71 12.43
CA PRO A 35 7.87 -0.99 11.94
C PRO A 35 8.97 -1.94 11.42
N GLU A 36 9.20 -3.06 12.10
CA GLU A 36 10.16 -4.08 11.70
C GLU A 36 9.80 -4.72 10.34
N SER A 37 8.50 -4.83 10.03
CA SER A 37 8.05 -5.27 8.71
C SER A 37 8.36 -4.25 7.62
N ALA A 38 8.23 -2.95 7.90
CA ALA A 38 8.64 -1.91 6.95
C ALA A 38 10.15 -1.95 6.67
N GLU A 39 10.98 -2.17 7.70
CA GLU A 39 12.43 -2.31 7.54
C GLU A 39 12.80 -3.53 6.66
N ARG A 40 12.12 -4.66 6.88
CA ARG A 40 12.32 -5.88 6.10
C ARG A 40 11.95 -5.69 4.62
N LEU A 41 10.85 -4.97 4.35
CA LEU A 41 10.48 -4.59 2.99
C LEU A 41 11.51 -3.62 2.38
N GLN A 42 11.95 -2.61 3.13
CA GLN A 42 12.96 -1.63 2.68
C GLN A 42 14.28 -2.29 2.27
N ALA A 43 14.63 -3.42 2.88
CA ALA A 43 15.84 -4.20 2.57
C ALA A 43 15.77 -4.92 1.21
N LEU A 44 14.58 -5.10 0.63
CA LEU A 44 14.41 -5.72 -0.69
C LEU A 44 14.88 -4.78 -1.82
N PRO A 45 15.28 -5.29 -2.99
CA PRO A 45 15.58 -4.44 -4.15
C PRO A 45 14.36 -3.59 -4.56
N GLN A 46 14.61 -2.44 -5.19
CA GLN A 46 13.61 -1.41 -5.46
C GLN A 46 12.33 -1.87 -6.18
N PRO A 47 12.32 -2.80 -7.17
CA PRO A 47 11.04 -3.22 -7.72
C PRO A 47 10.20 -4.04 -6.73
N TRP A 48 10.83 -4.75 -5.79
CA TRP A 48 10.13 -5.68 -4.90
C TRP A 48 9.55 -5.01 -3.66
N ARG A 49 10.29 -4.06 -3.08
CA ARG A 49 9.92 -3.45 -1.78
C ARG A 49 8.59 -2.71 -1.80
N TYR A 50 8.15 -2.23 -2.96
CA TYR A 50 6.98 -1.37 -3.08
C TYR A 50 5.67 -2.11 -3.34
N ILE A 51 5.71 -3.30 -3.95
CA ILE A 51 4.48 -3.98 -4.41
C ILE A 51 3.55 -4.33 -3.24
N ALA A 52 4.06 -4.99 -2.20
CA ALA A 52 3.24 -5.39 -1.06
C ALA A 52 2.60 -4.19 -0.33
N PRO A 53 3.35 -3.12 0.05
CA PRO A 53 2.78 -1.90 0.59
C PRO A 53 1.70 -1.25 -0.28
N LEU A 54 1.91 -1.17 -1.60
CA LEU A 54 0.95 -0.55 -2.52
C LEU A 54 -0.33 -1.37 -2.68
N VAL A 55 -0.21 -2.71 -2.70
CA VAL A 55 -1.38 -3.59 -2.73
C VAL A 55 -2.14 -3.57 -1.41
N ALA A 56 -1.44 -3.54 -0.26
CA ALA A 56 -2.05 -3.35 1.05
C ALA A 56 -2.82 -2.01 1.09
N TYR A 57 -2.18 -0.91 0.68
CA TYR A 57 -2.84 0.39 0.55
C TYR A 57 -4.09 0.33 -0.33
N TYR A 58 -3.99 -0.31 -1.51
CA TYR A 58 -5.13 -0.48 -2.39
C TYR A 58 -6.28 -1.25 -1.73
N ASN A 59 -5.99 -2.37 -1.07
CA ASN A 59 -7.00 -3.22 -0.44
C ASN A 59 -7.70 -2.50 0.71
N GLU A 60 -6.93 -1.84 1.58
CA GLU A 60 -7.48 -1.15 2.74
C GLU A 60 -8.36 0.04 2.33
N VAL A 61 -7.93 0.84 1.37
CA VAL A 61 -8.74 1.95 0.88
C VAL A 61 -10.00 1.46 0.19
N ASN A 62 -9.96 0.39 -0.61
CA ASN A 62 -11.19 -0.15 -1.21
C ASN A 62 -12.14 -0.79 -0.20
N ASN A 63 -11.63 -1.25 0.95
CA ASN A 63 -12.45 -1.91 1.96
C ASN A 63 -13.11 -0.91 2.92
N GLY A 64 -12.39 0.15 3.34
CA GLY A 64 -12.91 1.13 4.30
C GLY A 64 -12.33 2.54 4.18
N GLY A 65 -11.79 2.90 3.01
CA GLY A 65 -11.20 4.21 2.76
C GLY A 65 -9.82 4.40 3.41
N HIS A 66 -9.24 5.59 3.21
CA HIS A 66 -7.95 5.96 3.80
C HIS A 66 -7.97 5.88 5.32
N HIS A 67 -9.15 6.06 5.93
CA HIS A 67 -9.32 5.89 7.36
C HIS A 67 -8.94 4.48 7.83
N GLN A 68 -9.47 3.45 7.14
CA GLN A 68 -9.16 2.07 7.47
C GLN A 68 -7.68 1.75 7.21
N TYR A 69 -7.12 2.24 6.11
CA TYR A 69 -5.69 2.08 5.83
C TYR A 69 -4.80 2.62 6.95
N PHE A 70 -5.02 3.86 7.37
CA PHE A 70 -4.21 4.47 8.43
C PHE A 70 -4.46 3.85 9.80
N TRP A 71 -5.66 3.33 10.06
CA TRP A 71 -5.94 2.60 11.30
C TRP A 71 -5.24 1.25 11.37
N ASN A 72 -5.38 0.43 10.31
CA ASN A 72 -4.81 -0.92 10.29
C ASN A 72 -3.28 -0.89 10.25
N THR A 73 -2.70 0.03 9.49
CA THR A 73 -1.24 0.11 9.32
C THR A 73 -0.56 1.08 10.27
N GLN A 74 -1.31 1.96 10.94
CA GLN A 74 -0.77 3.08 11.74
C GLN A 74 0.23 3.97 10.96
N GLY A 75 0.13 3.96 9.62
CA GLY A 75 1.04 4.68 8.74
C GLY A 75 2.48 4.14 8.74
N VAL A 76 2.69 2.89 9.17
CA VAL A 76 4.00 2.20 9.15
C VAL A 76 4.58 2.15 7.74
N TYR A 77 3.74 1.94 6.72
CA TYR A 77 4.19 1.85 5.32
C TYR A 77 4.14 3.16 4.55
N ARG A 78 3.96 4.32 5.21
CA ARG A 78 3.70 5.58 4.52
C ARG A 78 4.78 5.99 3.51
N ASP A 79 6.04 5.80 3.89
CA ASP A 79 7.18 6.18 3.05
C ASP A 79 7.32 5.20 1.88
N LEU A 80 7.12 3.90 2.13
CA LEU A 80 7.11 2.86 1.10
C LEU A 80 6.00 3.07 0.07
N VAL A 81 4.79 3.47 0.51
CA VAL A 81 3.67 3.77 -0.39
C VAL A 81 3.97 5.03 -1.21
N ALA A 82 4.42 6.12 -0.57
CA ALA A 82 4.76 7.36 -1.28
C ALA A 82 5.87 7.15 -2.32
N GLU A 83 6.97 6.51 -1.93
CA GLU A 83 8.07 6.18 -2.85
C GLU A 83 7.62 5.23 -3.97
N GLY A 84 6.80 4.24 -3.64
CA GLY A 84 6.31 3.26 -4.60
C GLY A 84 5.38 3.87 -5.65
N LEU A 85 4.46 4.76 -5.25
CA LEU A 85 3.58 5.48 -6.17
C LEU A 85 4.40 6.31 -7.17
N LYS A 86 5.46 6.97 -6.70
CA LYS A 86 6.39 7.69 -7.54
C LYS A 86 7.20 6.77 -8.45
N TYR A 87 7.72 5.66 -7.93
CA TYR A 87 8.52 4.69 -8.68
C TYR A 87 7.75 4.13 -9.89
N TYR A 88 6.49 3.74 -9.69
CA TYR A 88 5.60 3.23 -10.74
C TYR A 88 4.84 4.32 -11.51
N ARG A 89 5.20 5.60 -11.33
CA ARG A 89 4.61 6.74 -12.05
C ARG A 89 3.08 6.79 -11.93
N ALA A 90 2.55 6.42 -10.77
CA ALA A 90 1.13 6.42 -10.47
C ALA A 90 0.66 7.82 -10.03
N GLU A 91 0.94 8.85 -10.84
CA GLU A 91 0.90 10.27 -10.43
C GLU A 91 -0.45 10.73 -9.82
N ALA A 92 -1.57 10.21 -10.32
CA ALA A 92 -2.88 10.54 -9.78
C ALA A 92 -3.08 10.00 -8.36
N PHE A 93 -2.59 8.78 -8.11
CA PHE A 93 -2.58 8.18 -6.78
C PHE A 93 -1.55 8.86 -5.87
N GLU A 94 -0.36 9.18 -6.40
CA GLU A 94 0.67 9.93 -5.67
C GLU A 94 0.12 11.24 -5.11
N ARG A 95 -0.47 12.10 -5.97
CA ARG A 95 -1.07 13.37 -5.53
C ARG A 95 -2.17 13.17 -4.51
N ASN A 96 -3.03 12.17 -4.70
CA ASN A 96 -4.11 11.88 -3.76
C ASN A 96 -3.58 11.41 -2.40
N TYR A 97 -2.55 10.57 -2.42
CA TYR A 97 -1.91 10.03 -1.22
C TYR A 97 -1.15 11.10 -0.45
N ASP A 98 -0.46 12.01 -1.14
CA ASP A 98 0.22 13.16 -0.51
C ASP A 98 -0.77 14.05 0.27
N GLU A 99 -1.95 14.31 -0.29
CA GLU A 99 -2.99 15.04 0.44
C GLU A 99 -3.54 14.23 1.63
N ALA A 100 -3.73 12.92 1.46
CA ALA A 100 -4.13 12.05 2.56
C ALA A 100 -3.07 12.06 3.69
N LEU A 101 -1.78 12.03 3.36
CA LEU A 101 -0.71 12.11 4.37
C LEU A 101 -0.70 13.44 5.12
N ARG A 102 -1.04 14.57 4.47
CA ARG A 102 -1.16 15.86 5.18
C ARG A 102 -2.31 15.90 6.16
N LEU A 103 -3.37 15.13 5.88
CA LEU A 103 -4.55 15.01 6.74
C LEU A 103 -4.36 13.96 7.84
N TYR A 104 -3.41 13.04 7.66
CA TYR A 104 -3.08 11.99 8.62
C TYR A 104 -2.53 12.58 9.92
N ARG A 105 -3.10 12.12 11.03
CA ARG A 105 -2.80 12.58 12.38
C ARG A 105 -2.45 11.35 13.24
N PRO A 106 -1.18 10.95 13.33
CA PRO A 106 -0.78 9.69 13.98
C PRO A 106 -1.35 9.52 15.39
N ASP A 107 -1.50 10.63 16.12
CA ASP A 107 -2.09 10.68 17.45
C ASP A 107 -3.54 10.16 17.53
N LEU A 108 -4.28 10.18 16.43
CA LEU A 108 -5.65 9.66 16.34
C LEU A 108 -5.71 8.17 15.95
N TYR A 109 -4.60 7.58 15.52
CA TYR A 109 -4.53 6.21 14.99
C TYR A 109 -3.59 5.30 15.79
N ASP A 110 -2.83 5.85 16.75
CA ASP A 110 -1.95 5.09 17.62
C ASP A 110 -2.74 4.38 18.73
N ILE A 111 -3.07 3.11 18.49
CA ILE A 111 -3.79 2.24 19.43
C ILE A 111 -2.95 2.01 20.70
N ALA A 112 -1.62 1.95 20.58
CA ALA A 112 -0.72 1.75 21.72
C ALA A 112 -0.69 2.98 22.65
N GLN A 113 -0.98 4.17 22.11
CA GLN A 113 -1.18 5.40 22.89
C GLN A 113 -2.65 5.65 23.28
N GLY A 114 -3.52 4.66 23.11
CA GLY A 114 -4.88 4.69 23.63
C GLY A 114 -5.93 5.21 22.66
N ALA A 115 -5.66 5.22 21.36
CA ALA A 115 -6.72 5.41 20.36
C ALA A 115 -7.79 4.33 20.56
N SER A 116 -8.96 4.74 21.03
CA SER A 116 -10.09 3.85 21.29
C SER A 116 -10.85 3.60 19.99
N TYR A 117 -11.62 2.51 19.95
CA TYR A 117 -12.56 2.27 18.86
C TYR A 117 -13.59 3.40 18.71
N GLU A 118 -13.87 4.14 19.81
CA GLU A 118 -14.71 5.34 19.79
C GLU A 118 -14.00 6.52 19.10
N ALA A 119 -12.69 6.71 19.32
CA ALA A 119 -11.89 7.70 18.59
C ALA A 119 -11.79 7.34 17.10
N TYR A 120 -11.66 6.05 16.77
CA TYR A 120 -11.76 5.53 15.40
C TYR A 120 -13.12 5.85 14.76
N ASP A 121 -14.21 5.52 15.44
CA ASP A 121 -15.57 5.76 14.95
C ASP A 121 -15.82 7.27 14.75
N GLN A 122 -15.31 8.11 15.65
CA GLN A 122 -15.40 9.56 15.52
C GLN A 122 -14.55 10.11 14.37
N ALA A 123 -13.30 9.62 14.21
CA ALA A 123 -12.42 10.05 13.13
C ALA A 123 -12.90 9.57 11.75
N SER A 124 -13.49 8.37 11.67
CA SER A 124 -14.06 7.82 10.44
C SER A 124 -15.34 8.56 10.01
N ARG A 125 -16.16 9.00 10.97
CA ARG A 125 -17.37 9.81 10.73
C ARG A 125 -17.09 11.29 10.48
N ALA A 126 -15.87 11.75 10.68
CA ALA A 126 -15.51 13.16 10.50
C ALA A 126 -15.30 13.56 9.02
N ASP A 127 -15.60 12.68 8.06
CA ASP A 127 -15.42 12.87 6.62
C ASP A 127 -14.00 13.33 6.23
N ARG A 128 -13.01 13.07 7.09
CA ARG A 128 -11.64 13.64 6.98
C ARG A 128 -11.01 13.32 5.63
N PHE A 129 -11.22 12.11 5.14
CA PHE A 129 -10.65 11.61 3.88
C PHE A 129 -11.69 11.49 2.77
N ASP A 130 -12.90 12.00 2.94
CA ASP A 130 -14.02 11.70 2.04
C ASP A 130 -13.72 12.18 0.60
N GLN A 131 -13.01 13.31 0.47
CA GLN A 131 -12.51 13.77 -0.83
C GLN A 131 -11.46 12.80 -1.42
N GLN A 132 -10.47 12.40 -0.62
CA GLN A 132 -9.38 11.50 -1.05
C GLN A 132 -9.90 10.11 -1.41
N ASP A 133 -10.89 9.60 -0.68
CA ASP A 133 -11.57 8.34 -0.98
C ASP A 133 -12.31 8.43 -2.32
N ARG A 134 -13.12 9.48 -2.53
CA ARG A 134 -13.80 9.71 -3.81
C ARG A 134 -12.82 9.83 -4.98
N CYS A 135 -11.74 10.58 -4.81
CA CYS A 135 -10.67 10.72 -5.81
C CYS A 135 -10.01 9.36 -6.11
N PHE A 136 -9.70 8.57 -5.09
CA PHE A 136 -9.14 7.23 -5.25
C PHE A 136 -10.10 6.31 -6.02
N TYR A 137 -11.38 6.28 -5.66
CA TYR A 137 -12.37 5.43 -6.34
C TYR A 137 -12.64 5.86 -7.79
N ALA A 138 -12.60 7.15 -8.07
CA ALA A 138 -12.79 7.70 -9.42
C ALA A 138 -11.56 7.50 -10.33
N THR A 139 -10.36 7.41 -9.76
CA THR A 139 -9.11 7.35 -10.53
C THR A 139 -9.07 6.13 -11.46
N ARG A 140 -8.62 6.35 -12.70
CA ARG A 140 -8.37 5.33 -13.72
C ARG A 140 -7.04 5.62 -14.44
N PRO A 141 -6.28 4.59 -14.87
CA PRO A 141 -6.47 3.17 -14.53
C PRO A 141 -6.37 2.95 -13.00
N LYS A 142 -6.88 1.82 -12.51
CA LYS A 142 -6.77 1.45 -11.10
C LYS A 142 -5.30 1.21 -10.74
N LEU A 143 -4.94 1.42 -9.48
CA LEU A 143 -3.56 1.27 -9.03
C LEU A 143 -3.01 -0.13 -9.36
N THR A 144 -3.80 -1.17 -9.13
CA THR A 144 -3.43 -2.55 -9.47
C THR A 144 -3.21 -2.78 -10.97
N GLU A 145 -3.92 -2.06 -11.85
CA GLU A 145 -3.71 -2.09 -13.29
C GLU A 145 -2.39 -1.40 -13.67
N VAL A 146 -2.06 -0.27 -13.02
CA VAL A 146 -0.76 0.41 -13.17
C VAL A 146 0.37 -0.53 -12.78
N LEU A 147 0.31 -1.10 -11.57
CA LEU A 147 1.34 -2.03 -11.08
C LEU A 147 1.47 -3.26 -11.98
N SER A 148 0.34 -3.83 -12.40
CA SER A 148 0.32 -4.99 -13.29
C SER A 148 1.03 -4.70 -14.62
N LYS A 149 0.77 -3.52 -15.21
CA LYS A 149 1.42 -3.09 -16.44
C LYS A 149 2.93 -2.94 -16.24
N GLU A 150 3.35 -2.22 -15.19
CA GLU A 150 4.76 -1.95 -14.93
C GLU A 150 5.57 -3.24 -14.65
N VAL A 151 4.99 -4.20 -13.91
CA VAL A 151 5.65 -5.51 -13.70
C VAL A 151 5.78 -6.30 -14.99
N ARG A 152 4.76 -6.29 -15.87
CA ARG A 152 4.82 -6.98 -17.17
C ARG A 152 5.85 -6.34 -18.11
N GLU A 153 5.89 -5.01 -18.17
CA GLU A 153 6.82 -4.27 -19.02
C GLU A 153 8.27 -4.33 -18.49
N GLY A 154 8.44 -4.35 -17.17
CA GLY A 154 9.73 -4.39 -16.46
C GLY A 154 10.17 -5.76 -15.97
N LYS A 155 9.60 -6.86 -16.51
CA LYS A 155 9.74 -8.24 -15.98
C LYS A 155 11.17 -8.71 -15.72
N ASP A 156 12.17 -8.17 -16.44
CA ASP A 156 13.58 -8.52 -16.26
C ASP A 156 14.14 -8.02 -14.93
N GLY A 157 13.55 -6.96 -14.34
CA GLY A 157 13.84 -6.51 -12.98
C GLY A 157 13.21 -7.37 -11.88
N TYR A 158 12.40 -8.36 -12.25
CA TYR A 158 11.69 -9.27 -11.35
C TYR A 158 12.07 -10.76 -11.55
N GLN A 159 13.18 -11.03 -12.26
CA GLN A 159 13.70 -12.38 -12.47
C GLN A 159 14.47 -12.91 -11.28
#